data_AF-A0A7X3Z9L6-F1
#
_entry.id   AF-A0A7X3Z9L6-F1
#
_cell.length_a   1.000
_cell.length_b   1.000
_cell.length_c   1.000
_cell.angle_alpha   90.00
_cell.angle_beta   90.00
_cell.angle_gamma   90.00
#
_symmetry.space_group_name_H-M   'P 1'
#
loop_
_entity.id
_entity.type
_entity.pdbx_description
1 polymer ?
#
loop_
_entity_poly.entity_id
_entity_poly.type
_entity_poly.pdbx_seq_one_letter_code
_entity_poly.pdbx_strand_id
1 'polypeptide(L)'
;SSPALALAPRLATSTVRSGRYRPMFKWWCWLLVIDFFVLMWLGAQPAEEPYATFALIASAYWFFYFLIILPLLGVIEKPLPRPDTIEKDFDDHYPPDGGASAKSVAAE
;
A
#
# COMPACT_ATOMS: atom_id res chain seq x y z
N SER A 1 10.53 19.51 25.82
CA SER A 1 10.41 19.72 24.35
C SER A 1 11.24 18.66 23.65
N SER A 2 10.66 17.49 23.37
CA SER A 2 11.40 16.36 22.80
C SER A 2 11.42 16.47 21.27
N PRO A 3 12.58 16.74 20.62
CA PRO A 3 12.68 17.04 19.19
C PRO A 3 12.42 15.83 18.27
N ALA A 4 12.28 14.63 18.83
CA ALA A 4 12.06 13.41 18.06
C ALA A 4 10.73 13.40 17.30
N LEU A 5 9.65 13.95 17.89
CA LEU A 5 8.33 13.96 17.24
C LEU A 5 8.23 14.99 16.10
N ALA A 6 9.09 16.02 16.11
CA ALA A 6 9.13 17.04 15.07
C ALA A 6 9.77 16.55 13.76
N LEU A 7 10.47 15.41 13.79
CA LEU A 7 11.12 14.82 12.62
C LEU A 7 10.22 13.82 11.87
N ALA A 8 9.13 13.36 12.49
CA ALA A 8 8.17 12.43 11.90
C ALA A 8 7.59 12.88 10.54
N PRO A 9 7.27 14.17 10.29
CA PRO A 9 6.68 14.60 9.02
C PRO A 9 7.67 14.57 7.84
N ARG A 10 8.98 14.65 8.11
CA ARG A 10 10.03 14.72 7.07
C ARG A 10 10.48 13.34 6.55
N LEU A 11 10.11 12.27 7.24
CA LEU A 11 10.34 10.89 6.80
C LEU A 11 9.12 10.29 6.07
N ALA A 12 7.95 10.91 6.19
CA ALA A 12 6.73 10.54 5.48
C ALA A 12 6.66 11.23 4.09
N THR A 13 7.70 11.06 3.28
CA THR A 13 7.90 11.76 1.99
C THR A 13 7.50 10.90 0.79
N SER A 14 6.32 10.27 0.82
CA SER A 14 5.81 9.59 -0.38
C SER A 14 4.46 10.17 -0.84
N THR A 15 4.55 10.90 -1.95
CA THR A 15 3.44 11.59 -2.64
C THR A 15 2.63 10.64 -3.55
N VAL A 16 2.55 9.35 -3.21
CA VAL A 16 1.64 8.38 -3.83
C VAL A 16 0.91 7.64 -2.73
N ARG A 17 -0.12 8.30 -2.18
CA ARG A 17 -0.86 7.94 -0.96
C ARG A 17 -1.79 6.71 -1.10
N SER A 18 -1.84 6.06 -2.26
CA SER A 18 -2.76 4.95 -2.46
C SER A 18 -2.17 3.90 -3.40
N GLY A 19 -1.77 2.76 -2.85
CA GLY A 19 -1.54 1.54 -3.62
C GLY A 19 -2.82 0.98 -4.26
N ARG A 20 -3.99 1.60 -4.02
CA ARG A 20 -5.30 1.12 -4.54
C ARG A 20 -5.36 1.09 -6.06
N TYR A 21 -4.71 2.06 -6.72
CA TYR A 21 -4.67 2.20 -8.18
C TYR A 21 -3.44 1.57 -8.81
N ARG A 22 -2.68 0.77 -8.04
CA ARG A 22 -1.44 0.10 -8.47
C ARG A 22 -1.63 -1.42 -8.33
N PRO A 23 -2.16 -2.11 -9.36
CA PRO A 23 -2.54 -3.51 -9.26
C PRO A 23 -1.35 -4.45 -8.99
N MET A 24 -0.17 -4.17 -9.55
CA MET A 24 1.04 -4.96 -9.26
C MET A 24 1.54 -4.69 -7.85
N PHE A 25 1.52 -3.44 -7.39
CA PHE A 25 1.91 -3.10 -6.01
C PHE A 25 1.06 -3.82 -4.96
N LYS A 26 -0.25 -3.98 -5.20
CA LYS A 26 -1.13 -4.72 -4.28
C LYS A 26 -0.69 -6.17 -4.10
N TRP A 27 -0.37 -6.88 -5.19
CA TRP A 27 0.08 -8.28 -5.13
C TRP A 27 1.40 -8.43 -4.39
N TRP A 28 2.37 -7.58 -4.71
CA TRP A 28 3.67 -7.54 -4.02
C TRP A 28 3.52 -7.22 -2.53
N CYS A 29 2.62 -6.30 -2.17
CA CYS A 29 2.35 -5.98 -0.77
C CYS A 29 1.73 -7.16 -0.01
N TRP A 30 0.83 -7.93 -0.62
CA TRP A 30 0.30 -9.15 -0.03
C TRP A 30 1.36 -10.24 0.16
N LEU A 31 2.29 -10.39 -0.78
CA LEU A 31 3.43 -11.31 -0.61
C LEU A 31 4.30 -10.92 0.58
N LEU A 32 4.56 -9.63 0.78
CA LEU A 32 5.30 -9.14 1.96
C LEU A 32 4.55 -9.43 3.27
N VAL A 33 3.21 -9.31 3.27
CA VAL A 33 2.39 -9.67 4.45
C VAL A 33 2.51 -11.16 4.76
N ILE A 34 2.48 -12.03 3.73
CA ILE A 34 2.67 -13.47 3.91
C ILE A 34 4.08 -13.74 4.47
N ASP A 35 5.11 -13.13 3.89
CA ASP A 35 6.50 -13.28 4.32
C ASP A 35 6.70 -12.82 5.78
N PHE A 36 6.03 -11.73 6.20
CA PHE A 36 6.02 -11.29 7.60
C PHE A 36 5.53 -12.38 8.55
N PHE A 37 4.40 -13.03 8.23
CA PHE A 37 3.87 -14.10 9.06
C PHE A 37 4.75 -15.36 9.03
N VAL A 38 5.40 -15.65 7.90
CA VAL A 38 6.38 -16.74 7.78
C VAL A 38 7.58 -16.47 8.68
N LEU A 39 8.15 -15.27 8.64
CA LEU A 39 9.25 -14.86 9.52
C LEU A 39 8.87 -14.86 10.99
N MET A 40 7.65 -14.41 11.33
CA MET A 40 7.13 -14.46 12.68
C MET A 40 7.03 -15.90 13.20
N TRP A 41 6.53 -16.83 12.37
CA TRP A 41 6.48 -18.25 12.72
C TRP A 41 7.88 -18.86 12.87
N LEU A 42 8.78 -18.59 11.93
CA LEU A 42 10.16 -19.07 11.95
C LEU A 42 10.94 -18.53 13.15
N GLY A 43 10.65 -17.31 13.60
CA GLY A 43 11.23 -16.72 14.81
C GLY A 43 10.85 -17.45 16.09
N ALA A 44 9.78 -18.27 16.08
CA ALA A 44 9.39 -19.13 17.19
C ALA A 44 9.95 -20.56 17.09
N GLN A 45 10.61 -20.91 15.98
CA GLN A 45 11.21 -22.23 15.78
C GLN A 45 12.66 -22.29 16.29
N PRO A 46 13.21 -23.49 16.54
CA PRO A 46 14.62 -23.66 16.87
C PRO A 46 15.52 -23.16 15.73
N ALA A 47 16.67 -22.59 16.07
CA ALA A 47 17.69 -22.15 15.11
C ALA A 47 18.51 -23.33 14.55
N GLU A 48 17.81 -24.37 14.08
CA GLU A 48 18.36 -25.59 13.52
C GLU A 48 17.77 -25.81 12.12
N GLU A 49 18.40 -26.69 11.34
CA GLU A 49 17.88 -27.09 10.04
C GLU A 49 16.56 -27.85 10.20
N PRO A 50 15.55 -27.60 9.34
CA PRO A 50 15.59 -26.76 8.13
C PRO A 50 15.16 -25.29 8.35
N TYR A 51 14.75 -24.92 9.57
CA TYR A 51 14.17 -23.61 9.87
C TYR A 51 15.16 -22.46 9.71
N ALA A 52 16.44 -22.69 10.04
CA ALA A 52 17.50 -21.71 9.84
C ALA A 52 17.64 -21.30 8.36
N THR A 53 17.66 -22.27 7.44
CA THR A 53 17.70 -22.01 6.00
C THR A 53 16.45 -21.25 5.52
N PHE A 54 15.26 -21.65 5.97
CA PHE A 54 14.03 -20.93 5.61
C PHE A 54 14.01 -19.49 6.13
N ALA A 55 14.48 -19.26 7.35
CA ALA A 55 14.56 -17.92 7.93
C ALA A 55 15.53 -17.02 7.15
N LEU A 56 16.63 -17.59 6.67
CA LEU A 56 17.60 -16.88 5.81
C LEU A 56 16.97 -16.49 4.46
N ILE A 57 16.25 -17.41 3.81
CA ILE A 57 15.59 -17.14 2.53
C ILE A 57 14.49 -16.09 2.69
N ALA A 58 13.65 -16.22 3.70
CA ALA A 58 12.59 -15.26 3.99
C ALA A 58 13.16 -13.87 4.33
N SER A 59 14.22 -13.80 5.14
CA SER A 59 14.91 -12.54 5.44
C SER A 59 15.54 -11.92 4.19
N ALA A 60 16.13 -12.73 3.31
CA ALA A 60 16.67 -12.25 2.04
C ALA A 60 15.56 -11.67 1.16
N TYR A 61 14.40 -12.33 1.07
CA TYR A 61 13.24 -11.82 0.35
C TYR A 61 12.75 -10.49 0.94
N TRP A 62 12.67 -10.37 2.26
CA TRP A 62 12.27 -9.14 2.95
C TRP A 62 13.12 -7.94 2.51
N PHE A 63 14.44 -8.05 2.54
CA PHE A 63 15.32 -6.97 2.09
C PHE A 63 15.24 -6.74 0.58
N PHE A 64 15.17 -7.81 -0.22
CA PHE A 64 15.03 -7.72 -1.68
C PHE A 64 13.77 -6.96 -2.08
N TYR A 65 12.69 -7.12 -1.33
CA TYR A 65 11.44 -6.39 -1.53
C TYR A 65 11.64 -4.88 -1.46
N PHE A 66 12.24 -4.38 -0.38
CA PHE A 66 12.41 -2.94 -0.19
C PHE A 66 13.48 -2.34 -1.11
N LEU A 67 14.58 -3.05 -1.32
CA LEU A 67 15.74 -2.52 -2.05
C LEU A 67 15.62 -2.65 -3.57
N ILE A 68 14.91 -3.65 -4.08
CA ILE A 68 14.88 -3.96 -5.51
C ILE A 68 13.45 -3.94 -6.05
N ILE A 69 12.52 -4.66 -5.43
CA ILE A 69 11.15 -4.76 -5.96
C ILE A 69 10.46 -3.39 -5.92
N LEU A 70 10.49 -2.66 -4.80
CA LEU A 70 9.87 -1.34 -4.71
C LEU A 70 10.38 -0.32 -5.74
N PRO A 71 11.70 -0.07 -5.91
CA PRO A 71 12.17 0.87 -6.92
C PRO A 71 11.85 0.39 -8.34
N LEU A 72 11.96 -0.91 -8.62
CA LEU A 72 11.64 -1.47 -9.93
C LEU A 72 10.15 -1.29 -10.28
N LEU A 73 9.26 -1.56 -9.32
CA LEU A 73 7.82 -1.40 -9.50
C LEU A 73 7.45 0.08 -9.68
N GLY A 74 8.18 1.00 -9.04
CA GLY A 74 8.01 2.44 -9.23
C GLY A 74 8.29 2.92 -10.65
N VAL A 75 9.16 2.22 -11.39
CA VAL A 75 9.50 2.55 -12.79
C VAL A 75 8.58 1.82 -13.78
N ILE A 76 8.25 0.56 -13.53
CA ILE A 76 7.55 -0.30 -14.49
C ILE A 76 6.02 -0.13 -14.42
N GLU A 77 5.47 0.09 -13.22
CA GLU A 77 4.03 0.03 -13.04
C GLU A 77 3.33 1.30 -13.55
N LYS A 78 2.38 1.12 -14.47
CA LYS A 78 1.48 2.18 -14.92
C LYS A 78 0.28 2.27 -13.95
N PRO A 79 0.15 3.36 -13.17
CA PRO A 79 -0.99 3.51 -12.28
C PRO A 79 -2.29 3.63 -13.08
N LEU A 80 -3.37 3.05 -12.56
CA LEU A 80 -4.72 3.26 -13.07
C LEU A 80 -5.12 4.74 -12.91
N PRO A 81 -6.00 5.26 -13.78
CA PRO A 81 -6.53 6.61 -13.64
C PRO A 81 -7.20 6.73 -12.27
N ARG A 82 -6.80 7.74 -11.51
CA ARG A 82 -7.47 8.10 -10.26
C ARG A 82 -8.63 9.03 -10.63
N PRO A 83 -9.75 8.98 -9.91
CA PRO A 83 -10.82 9.96 -10.09
C PRO A 83 -10.27 11.37 -9.83
N ASP A 84 -10.65 12.31 -10.68
CA ASP A 84 -10.15 13.70 -10.65
C ASP A 84 -10.63 14.46 -9.40
N THR A 85 -11.79 14.07 -8.85
CA THR A 85 -12.41 14.65 -7.66
C THR A 85 -12.99 13.56 -6.77
N ILE A 86 -13.14 13.86 -5.47
CA ILE A 86 -13.70 12.92 -4.48
C ILE A 86 -15.21 12.77 -4.69
N GLU A 87 -15.88 13.84 -5.12
CA GLU A 87 -17.30 13.90 -5.43
C GLU A 87 -17.67 12.94 -6.54
N LYS A 88 -16.85 12.84 -7.59
CA LYS A 88 -17.06 11.90 -8.71
C LYS A 88 -16.92 10.44 -8.26
N ASP A 89 -15.93 10.14 -7.42
CA ASP A 89 -15.76 8.79 -6.84
C ASP A 89 -16.93 8.40 -5.92
N PHE A 90 -17.50 9.38 -5.21
CA PHE A 90 -18.69 9.18 -4.36
C PHE A 90 -19.94 8.92 -5.21
N ASP A 91 -20.22 9.76 -6.21
CA ASP A 91 -21.40 9.64 -7.08
C ASP A 91 -21.41 8.32 -7.89
N ASP A 92 -20.24 7.86 -8.35
CA ASP A 92 -20.09 6.58 -9.05
C ASP A 92 -20.40 5.36 -8.15
N HIS A 93 -20.18 5.48 -6.83
CA HIS A 93 -20.40 4.39 -5.87
C HIS A 93 -21.73 4.48 -5.12
N TYR A 94 -22.27 5.70 -4.97
CA TYR A 94 -23.55 6.02 -4.33
C TYR A 94 -24.36 6.92 -5.28
N PRO A 95 -24.95 6.34 -6.35
CA PRO A 95 -25.79 7.13 -7.24
C PRO A 95 -26.92 7.76 -6.42
N PRO A 96 -27.19 9.06 -6.58
CA PRO A 96 -28.21 9.73 -5.78
C PRO A 96 -29.56 9.03 -6.01
N ASP A 97 -30.15 8.53 -4.93
CA ASP A 97 -31.53 8.05 -4.92
C ASP A 97 -32.38 9.15 -5.56
N GLY A 98 -32.98 8.87 -6.72
CA GLY A 98 -33.45 9.83 -7.74
C GLY A 98 -34.36 10.99 -7.29
N GLY A 99 -33.85 11.93 -6.47
CA GLY A 99 -34.64 13.00 -5.88
C GLY A 99 -33.87 14.27 -5.49
N ALA A 100 -32.53 14.27 -5.45
CA ALA A 100 -31.76 15.43 -4.97
C ALA A 100 -31.15 16.31 -6.08
N SER A 101 -30.77 15.75 -7.23
CA SER A 101 -30.04 16.51 -8.28
C SER A 101 -30.92 17.53 -9.03
N ALA A 102 -32.25 17.37 -9.04
CA ALA A 102 -33.15 18.26 -9.78
C ALA A 102 -33.36 19.65 -9.14
N LYS A 103 -32.84 19.93 -7.93
CA LYS A 103 -33.16 21.18 -7.21
C LYS A 103 -32.12 22.29 -7.28
N SER A 104 -30.88 22.06 -7.76
CA SER A 104 -29.86 23.12 -7.80
C SER A 104 -29.67 23.77 -9.17
N VAL A 105 -30.28 23.25 -10.24
CA VAL A 105 -30.19 23.83 -11.60
C VAL A 105 -31.36 24.77 -11.92
N ALA A 106 -32.41 24.78 -11.09
CA ALA A 106 -33.61 25.59 -11.29
C ALA A 106 -33.60 26.94 -10.54
N ALA A 107 -32.49 27.32 -9.91
CA ALA A 107 -32.37 28.55 -9.13
C ALA A 107 -31.06 29.30 -9.42
N GLU A 108 -30.87 29.72 -10.68
CA GLU A 108 -30.53 31.09 -11.12
C GLU A 108 -30.22 31.12 -12.63
#